data_AF-A0ABD0PA17-F1
#
_entry.id   AF-A0ABD0PA17-F1
#
_cell.length_a   1.000
_cell.length_b   1.000
_cell.length_c   1.000
_cell.angle_alpha   90.00
_cell.angle_beta   90.00
_cell.angle_gamma   90.00
#
_symmetry.space_group_name_H-M   'P 1'
#
loop_
_entity.id
_entity.type
_entity.pdbx_description
1 polymer ?
#
loop_
_entity_poly.entity_id
_entity_poly.type
_entity_poly.pdbx_seq_one_letter_code
_entity_poly.pdbx_strand_id
1 'polypeptide(L)' 'GAITSLDGRLNLENTDYKKTTKITWLAESSRAPFVPTVCINYQHLITKPVLGKDDDFKDYINKNSK' A
#
# COMPACT_ATOMS: atom_id res chain seq x y z
N GLY A 1 2.26 -3.82 -21.53
CA GLY A 1 1.07 -2.96 -21.62
C GLY A 1 0.54 -2.71 -20.23
N ALA A 2 -0.01 -1.53 -19.97
CA ALA A 2 -0.66 -1.23 -18.69
C ALA A 2 -2.11 -1.73 -18.69
N ILE A 3 -2.59 -2.24 -17.55
CA ILE A 3 -4.00 -2.61 -17.37
C ILE A 3 -4.77 -1.31 -17.12
N THR A 4 -5.83 -1.06 -17.89
CA THR A 4 -6.64 0.16 -17.80
C THR A 4 -7.95 -0.03 -17.03
N SER A 5 -8.48 -1.26 -16.96
CA SER A 5 -9.73 -1.59 -16.27
C SER A 5 -9.82 -3.08 -15.96
N LEU A 6 -10.74 -3.42 -15.04
CA LEU A 6 -11.11 -4.78 -14.69
C LEU A 6 -12.63 -4.84 -14.46
N ASP A 7 -13.30 -5.82 -15.06
CA ASP A 7 -14.73 -6.05 -14.88
C ASP A 7 -14.97 -7.27 -13.99
N GLY A 8 -15.95 -7.17 -13.09
CA GLY A 8 -16.33 -8.23 -12.17
C GLY A 8 -17.84 -8.47 -12.16
N ARG A 9 -18.26 -9.67 -11.77
CA ARG A 9 -19.67 -10.01 -11.55
C ARG A 9 -19.92 -10.22 -10.07
N LEU A 10 -20.91 -9.52 -9.54
CA LEU A 10 -21.38 -9.70 -8.17
C LEU A 10 -22.08 -11.05 -8.06
N ASN A 11 -21.65 -11.88 -7.11
CA ASN A 11 -22.28 -13.16 -6.81
C ASN A 11 -22.72 -13.18 -5.34
N LEU A 12 -23.97 -12.77 -5.09
CA LEU A 12 -24.57 -12.76 -3.75
C LEU A 12 -25.03 -14.16 -3.29
N GLU A 13 -25.14 -15.12 -4.20
CA GLU A 13 -25.59 -16.48 -3.89
C GLU A 13 -24.46 -17.34 -3.30
N ASN A 14 -23.21 -16.98 -3.56
CA ASN A 14 -22.07 -17.70 -2.99
C ASN A 14 -22.01 -17.48 -1.48
N THR A 15 -22.13 -18.56 -0.71
CA THR A 15 -22.00 -18.54 0.76
C THR A 15 -20.73 -19.21 1.27
N ASP A 16 -19.94 -19.86 0.39
CA ASP A 16 -18.62 -20.41 0.73
C ASP A 16 -17.52 -19.39 0.41
N TYR A 17 -17.02 -18.73 1.45
CA TYR A 17 -15.98 -17.72 1.36
C TYR A 17 -14.59 -18.22 1.79
N LYS A 18 -14.43 -19.51 2.11
CA LYS A 18 -13.22 -20.05 2.77
C LYS A 18 -11.93 -19.80 1.99
N LYS A 19 -12.01 -19.71 0.66
CA LYS A 19 -10.86 -19.49 -0.24
C LYS A 19 -10.95 -18.16 -1.00
N THR A 20 -11.87 -17.29 -0.62
CA THR A 20 -12.07 -16.01 -1.30
C THR A 20 -11.08 -14.97 -0.79
N THR A 21 -10.22 -14.47 -1.67
CA THR A 21 -9.36 -13.32 -1.36
C THR A 21 -10.21 -12.09 -1.08
N LYS A 22 -9.98 -11.44 0.05
CA LYS A 22 -10.60 -10.16 0.40
C LYS A 22 -9.66 -9.04 -0.05
N ILE A 23 -10.23 -8.03 -0.68
CA ILE A 23 -9.51 -6.84 -1.12
C ILE A 23 -10.18 -5.59 -0.54
N THR A 24 -9.40 -4.54 -0.36
CA THR A 24 -9.90 -3.20 -0.02
C THR A 24 -10.07 -2.40 -1.30
N TRP A 25 -11.15 -1.63 -1.39
CA TRP A 25 -11.48 -0.78 -2.53
C TRP A 25 -12.11 0.52 -2.07
N LEU A 26 -12.09 1.54 -2.93
CA LEU A 26 -12.83 2.79 -2.75
C LEU A 26 -13.91 2.84 -3.84
N ALA A 27 -15.16 3.02 -3.43
CA ALA A 27 -16.27 3.14 -4.37
C ALA A 27 -16.34 4.58 -4.89
N GLU A 28 -16.37 4.74 -6.21
CA GLU A 28 -16.66 6.02 -6.85
C GLU A 28 -18.16 6.14 -7.09
N SER A 29 -18.79 7.19 -6.59
CA SER A 29 -20.19 7.49 -6.90
C SER A 29 -20.45 8.99 -6.88
N SER A 30 -21.56 9.43 -7.48
CA SER A 30 -21.95 10.85 -7.49
C SER A 30 -22.11 11.44 -6.08
N ARG A 31 -22.44 10.63 -5.08
CA ARG A 31 -22.60 11.04 -3.68
C ARG A 31 -21.31 10.92 -2.86
N ALA A 32 -20.30 10.24 -3.39
CA ALA A 32 -19.01 10.00 -2.76
C ALA A 32 -17.90 10.01 -3.82
N PRO A 33 -17.59 11.18 -4.40
CA PRO A 33 -16.44 11.31 -5.30
C PRO A 33 -15.14 11.12 -4.53
N PHE A 34 -14.08 10.70 -5.23
CA PHE A 34 -12.76 10.64 -4.61
C PHE A 34 -12.23 12.02 -4.25
N VAL A 35 -11.54 12.09 -3.11
CA VAL A 35 -10.86 13.29 -2.66
C VAL A 35 -9.40 13.23 -3.12
N PRO A 36 -8.87 14.28 -3.78
CA PRO A 36 -7.45 14.36 -4.12
C PRO A 36 -6.58 14.12 -2.88
N THR A 37 -5.71 13.12 -2.95
CA THR A 37 -4.91 12.66 -1.82
C THR A 37 -3.47 12.43 -2.24
N VAL A 38 -2.52 12.77 -1.37
CA VAL A 38 -1.10 12.42 -1.53
C VAL A 38 -0.75 11.32 -0.55
N CYS A 39 -0.35 10.16 -1.07
CA CYS A 39 0.12 9.04 -0.26
C CYS A 39 1.65 9.03 -0.28
N ILE A 40 2.28 9.20 0.88
CA ILE A 40 3.74 9.10 1.05
C ILE A 40 4.02 7.85 1.89
N ASN A 41 4.78 6.91 1.31
CA ASN A 41 5.19 5.69 1.99
C ASN A 41 6.59 5.90 2.57
N TYR A 42 6.67 6.16 3.87
CA TYR A 42 7.96 6.27 4.54
C TYR A 42 8.55 4.90 4.83
N GLN A 43 9.86 4.78 4.69
CA GLN A 43 10.64 3.60 5.05
C GLN A 43 11.57 3.89 6.23
N HIS A 44 12.33 2.90 6.64
CA HIS A 44 13.32 3.05 7.70
C HIS A 44 14.31 4.17 7.37
N LEU A 45 14.55 5.07 8.33
CA LEU A 45 15.51 6.16 8.20
C LEU A 45 16.96 5.67 8.19
N ILE A 46 17.22 4.51 8.78
CA ILE A 46 18.54 3.90 8.90
C ILE A 46 18.53 2.56 8.16
N THR A 47 19.53 2.34 7.31
CA THR A 47 19.66 1.12 6.51
C THR A 47 20.18 -0.07 7.31
N LYS A 48 20.91 0.19 8.41
CA LYS A 48 21.48 -0.82 9.29
C LYS A 48 20.53 -1.12 10.47
N PRO A 49 20.10 -2.39 10.67
CA PRO A 49 19.14 -2.73 11.73
C PRO A 49 19.64 -2.46 13.16
N VAL A 50 20.94 -2.61 13.41
CA VAL A 50 21.58 -2.37 14.71
C VAL A 50 22.89 -1.63 14.48
N LEU A 51 23.03 -0.46 15.10
CA LEU A 51 24.26 0.30 15.11
C LEU A 51 25.16 -0.21 16.25
N GLY A 52 26.42 -0.49 15.92
CA GLY A 52 27.49 -0.76 16.88
C GLY A 52 27.96 0.51 17.55
N LYS A 53 28.77 0.35 18.60
CA LYS A 53 29.28 1.46 19.42
C LYS A 53 30.09 2.49 18.63
N ASP A 54 30.79 2.04 17.60
CA ASP A 54 31.73 2.84 16.81
C ASP A 54 31.17 3.26 15.44
N ASP A 55 29.89 3.00 15.16
CA ASP A 55 29.24 3.40 13.91
C ASP A 55 28.83 4.89 13.94
N ASP A 56 29.15 5.67 12.89
CA ASP A 56 28.46 6.95 12.66
C ASP A 56 27.14 6.68 11.93
N PHE A 57 26.02 6.98 12.60
CA PHE A 57 24.68 6.79 12.03
C PHE A 57 24.48 7.52 10.69
N LYS A 58 25.23 8.61 10.44
CA LYS A 58 25.13 9.39 9.20
C LYS A 58 25.49 8.57 7.96
N ASP A 59 26.41 7.61 8.12
CA ASP A 59 26.82 6.69 7.05
C ASP A 59 25.70 5.71 6.67
N TYR A 60 24.72 5.54 7.56
CA TYR A 60 23.61 4.60 7.40
C TYR A 60 22.27 5.28 7.13
N ILE A 61 22.26 6.59 6.82
CA ILE A 61 21.02 7.29 6.44
C ILE A 61 20.45 6.70 5.15
N ASN A 62 19.20 6.26 5.20
CA ASN A 62 18.44 5.84 4.03
C ASN A 62 17.94 7.07 3.27
N LYS A 63 18.64 7.39 2.17
CA LYS A 63 18.29 8.50 1.26
C LYS A 63 16.99 8.25 0.47
N ASN A 64 16.47 7.03 0.50
CA ASN A 64 15.23 6.60 -0.15
C ASN A 64 14.14 6.28 0.89
N SER A 65 14.18 6.93 2.05
CA SER A 65 13.20 6.72 3.13
C SER A 65 11.86 7.43 2.92
N LYS A 66 11.73 8.20 1.84
CA LYS A 66 10.53 8.94 1.44
C LYS A 66 10.25 8.73 -0.04
#